data_AF-A0A943GLC6-F1
#
_entry.id   AF-A0A943GLC6-F1
#
_cell.length_a   1.000
_cell.length_b   1.000
_cell.length_c   1.000
_cell.angle_alpha   90.00
_cell.angle_beta   90.00
_cell.angle_gamma   90.00
#
_symmetry.space_group_name_H-M   'P 1'
#
loop_
_entity.id
_entity.type
_entity.pdbx_description
1 polymer ?
#
loop_
_entity_poly.entity_id
_entity_poly.type
_entity_poly.pdbx_seq_one_letter_code
_entity_poly.pdbx_strand_id
1 'polypeptide(L)'
;QGYNLIEYMTVKENVELTARLSVEEALEKVGLSRELWNRNVLKLSGGQQQRVAIARGLASNKPVILADEPTGNLDEDTAKGIMELLKKSAHEEGRCVIMVTHSSALAKEADVVCTYRDKRFSAEVGEYAKE
;
A
#
# COMPACT_ATOMS: atom_id res chain seq x y z
N GLN A 1 -1.92 -2.96 -13.76
CA GLN A 1 -3.00 -2.32 -12.96
C GLN A 1 -2.92 -0.82 -13.14
N GLY A 2 -4.05 -0.11 -13.14
CA GLY A 2 -4.06 1.35 -13.09
C GLY A 2 -3.93 1.80 -11.64
N TYR A 3 -2.93 2.62 -11.31
CA TYR A 3 -2.73 3.17 -9.96
C TYR A 3 -3.86 4.12 -9.52
N ASN A 4 -4.86 4.35 -10.40
CA ASN A 4 -5.99 5.26 -10.22
C ASN A 4 -5.54 6.65 -9.73
N LEU A 5 -4.38 7.11 -10.18
CA LEU A 5 -3.88 8.45 -9.90
C LEU A 5 -4.51 9.42 -10.90
N ILE A 6 -4.73 10.67 -10.47
CA ILE A 6 -5.20 11.73 -11.33
C ILE A 6 -4.00 12.27 -12.13
N GLU A 7 -4.02 12.00 -13.43
CA GLU A 7 -2.86 12.14 -14.32
C GLU A 7 -2.37 13.58 -14.50
N TYR A 8 -3.27 14.56 -14.39
CA TYR A 8 -2.93 15.99 -14.50
C TYR A 8 -2.48 16.61 -13.17
N MET A 9 -2.47 15.85 -12.08
CA MET A 9 -2.05 16.31 -10.75
C MET A 9 -0.60 15.92 -10.43
N THR A 10 0.00 16.65 -9.49
CA THR A 10 1.27 16.33 -8.85
C THR A 10 1.12 15.17 -7.87
N VAL A 11 2.26 14.67 -7.38
CA VAL A 11 2.31 13.66 -6.29
C VAL A 11 1.54 14.15 -5.06
N LYS A 12 1.85 15.36 -4.60
CA LYS A 12 1.26 15.93 -3.40
C LYS A 12 -0.26 16.10 -3.54
N GLU A 13 -0.69 16.70 -4.65
CA GLU A 13 -2.12 16.89 -4.94
C GLU A 13 -2.89 15.56 -4.98
N ASN A 14 -2.29 14.50 -5.54
CA ASN A 14 -2.92 13.18 -5.56
C ASN A 14 -3.18 12.62 -4.15
N VAL A 15 -2.24 12.82 -3.22
CA VAL A 15 -2.39 12.36 -1.84
C VAL A 15 -3.39 13.24 -1.07
N GLU A 16 -3.35 14.56 -1.30
CA GLU A 16 -4.24 15.56 -0.70
C GLU A 16 -5.72 15.28 -0.94
N LEU A 17 -6.09 14.74 -2.10
CA LEU A 17 -7.49 14.43 -2.47
C LEU A 17 -8.28 13.68 -1.40
N THR A 18 -7.60 12.80 -0.66
CA THR A 18 -8.24 11.95 0.35
C THR A 18 -7.70 12.19 1.75
N ALA A 19 -6.69 13.05 1.88
CA ALA A 19 -5.92 13.19 3.10
C ALA A 19 -6.76 13.71 4.27
N ARG A 20 -6.66 13.01 5.39
CA ARG A 20 -7.09 13.45 6.72
C ARG A 20 -5.92 13.55 7.70
N LEU A 21 -4.74 13.10 7.27
CA LEU A 21 -3.47 13.15 7.99
C LEU A 21 -2.47 14.01 7.20
N SER A 22 -1.27 14.22 7.75
CA SER A 22 -0.21 14.92 7.02
C SER A 22 0.14 14.17 5.72
N VAL A 23 0.11 14.90 4.63
CA VAL A 23 0.46 14.41 3.29
C VAL A 23 1.96 14.18 3.20
N GLU A 24 2.74 15.08 3.79
CA GLU A 24 4.19 15.02 3.86
C GLU A 24 4.63 13.75 4.61
N GLU A 25 4.08 13.50 5.80
CA GLU A 25 4.40 12.29 6.57
C GLU A 25 4.02 11.01 5.80
N ALA A 26 2.89 10.99 5.09
CA ALA A 26 2.49 9.84 4.29
C ALA A 26 3.45 9.58 3.11
N LEU A 27 3.92 10.63 2.45
CA LEU A 27 4.89 10.54 1.36
C LEU A 27 6.28 10.13 1.86
N GLU A 28 6.69 10.61 3.03
CA GLU A 28 7.95 10.22 3.67
C GLU A 28 7.90 8.76 4.13
N LYS A 29 6.79 8.30 4.72
CA LYS A 29 6.59 6.90 5.13
C LYS A 29 6.82 5.94 3.98
N VAL A 30 6.32 6.24 2.78
CA VAL A 30 6.53 5.40 1.58
C VAL A 30 7.90 5.60 0.91
N GLY A 31 8.77 6.45 1.46
CA GLY A 31 10.13 6.67 0.93
C GLY A 31 10.18 7.49 -0.35
N LEU A 32 9.21 8.38 -0.59
CA LEU A 32 9.24 9.31 -1.73
C LEU A 32 10.00 10.58 -1.37
N SER A 33 11.13 10.80 -2.05
CA SER A 33 11.95 12.02 -1.94
C SER A 33 11.13 13.30 -2.17
N ARG A 34 11.41 14.34 -1.39
CA ARG A 34 10.73 15.65 -1.45
C ARG A 34 10.81 16.31 -2.83
N GLU A 35 11.86 16.02 -3.60
CA GLU A 35 12.03 16.53 -4.97
C GLU A 35 10.92 16.05 -5.93
N LEU A 36 10.26 14.94 -5.61
CA LEU A 36 9.20 14.35 -6.43
C LEU A 36 7.82 14.92 -6.10
N TRP A 37 7.64 15.58 -4.97
CA TRP A 37 6.30 15.93 -4.45
C TRP A 37 5.52 16.87 -5.35
N ASN A 38 6.22 17.82 -5.99
CA ASN A 38 5.62 18.76 -6.93
C ASN A 38 5.72 18.30 -8.39
N ARG A 39 6.21 17.07 -8.63
CA ARG A 39 6.32 16.50 -9.97
C ARG A 39 4.98 15.91 -10.38
N ASN A 40 4.61 16.09 -11.65
CA ASN A 40 3.44 15.43 -12.21
C ASN A 40 3.60 13.90 -12.15
N VAL A 41 2.53 13.19 -11.80
CA VAL A 41 2.56 11.73 -11.58
C VAL A 41 2.93 10.93 -12.83
N LEU A 42 2.65 11.41 -14.03
CA LEU A 42 3.04 10.74 -15.29
C LEU A 42 4.55 10.76 -15.53
N LYS A 43 5.29 11.62 -14.83
CA LYS A 43 6.75 11.71 -14.95
C LYS A 43 7.49 10.79 -13.97
N LEU A 44 6.77 9.94 -13.23
CA LEU A 44 7.31 9.02 -12.24
C LEU A 44 7.48 7.62 -12.83
N SER A 45 8.36 6.81 -12.23
CA SER A 45 8.41 5.37 -12.52
C SER A 45 7.16 4.66 -12.00
N GLY A 46 6.88 3.45 -12.50
CA GLY A 46 5.75 2.64 -12.02
C GLY A 46 5.79 2.40 -10.51
N GLY A 47 6.95 2.03 -9.97
CA GLY A 47 7.12 1.86 -8.51
C GLY A 47 6.97 3.16 -7.71
N GLN A 48 7.33 4.32 -8.28
CA GLN A 48 7.03 5.61 -7.66
C GLN A 48 5.52 5.90 -7.66
N GLN A 49 4.83 5.69 -8.79
CA GLN A 49 3.37 5.86 -8.88
C GLN A 49 2.64 4.95 -7.89
N GLN A 50 3.09 3.70 -7.76
CA GLN A 50 2.57 2.75 -6.80
C GLN A 50 2.69 3.27 -5.35
N ARG A 51 3.86 3.83 -5.00
CA ARG A 51 4.07 4.45 -3.69
C ARG A 51 3.18 5.67 -3.45
N VAL A 52 2.90 6.48 -4.47
CA VAL A 52 1.93 7.59 -4.37
C VAL A 52 0.53 7.06 -4.06
N ALA A 53 0.11 5.98 -4.72
CA ALA A 53 -1.19 5.37 -4.47
C ALA A 53 -1.31 4.81 -3.04
N ILE A 54 -0.23 4.19 -2.52
CA ILE A 54 -0.16 3.72 -1.14
C ILE A 54 -0.22 4.90 -0.16
N ALA A 55 0.57 5.95 -0.38
CA ALA A 55 0.57 7.15 0.45
C ALA A 55 -0.82 7.80 0.53
N ARG A 56 -1.54 7.87 -0.60
CA ARG A 56 -2.93 8.32 -0.66
C ARG A 56 -3.85 7.47 0.23
N GLY A 57 -3.72 6.15 0.15
CA GLY A 57 -4.46 5.22 1.02
C GLY A 57 -4.18 5.45 2.51
N LEU A 58 -2.91 5.55 2.88
CA LEU A 58 -2.47 5.78 4.27
C LEU A 58 -2.93 7.13 4.82
N ALA A 59 -2.86 8.18 4.01
CA ALA A 59 -3.24 9.54 4.39
C ALA A 59 -4.76 9.69 4.65
N SER A 60 -5.58 8.78 4.10
CA SER A 60 -7.04 8.88 4.16
C SER A 60 -7.66 8.68 5.55
N ASN A 61 -6.90 8.11 6.50
CA ASN A 61 -7.35 7.69 7.82
C ASN A 61 -8.65 6.88 7.82
N LYS A 62 -8.83 6.03 6.81
CA LYS A 62 -9.97 5.11 6.74
C LYS A 62 -9.71 3.87 7.59
N PRO A 63 -10.75 3.27 8.19
CA PRO A 63 -10.59 2.09 9.05
C PRO A 63 -10.23 0.83 8.25
N VAL A 64 -10.42 0.83 6.93
CA VAL A 64 -10.11 -0.31 6.05
C VAL A 64 -9.24 0.16 4.89
N ILE A 65 -8.17 -0.57 4.61
CA ILE A 65 -7.28 -0.38 3.46
C ILE A 65 -7.39 -1.63 2.58
N LEU A 66 -7.78 -1.43 1.32
CA LEU A 66 -7.76 -2.48 0.30
C LEU A 66 -6.54 -2.27 -0.58
N ALA A 67 -5.65 -3.26 -0.62
CA ALA A 67 -4.38 -3.20 -1.34
C ALA A 67 -4.35 -4.29 -2.41
N ASP A 68 -4.58 -3.93 -3.67
CA ASP A 68 -4.49 -4.85 -4.81
C ASP A 68 -3.05 -4.85 -5.37
N GLU A 69 -2.31 -5.93 -5.11
CA GLU A 69 -0.90 -6.12 -5.48
C GLU A 69 0.00 -4.91 -5.15
N PRO A 70 0.04 -4.46 -3.88
CA PRO A 70 0.70 -3.20 -3.49
C PRO A 70 2.21 -3.20 -3.67
N THR A 71 2.83 -4.34 -3.91
CA THR A 71 4.27 -4.50 -4.09
C THR A 71 4.69 -4.92 -5.50
N GLY A 72 3.75 -5.11 -6.44
CA GLY A 72 4.01 -5.73 -7.74
C GLY A 72 5.02 -5.01 -8.65
N ASN A 73 5.22 -3.70 -8.51
CA ASN A 73 6.22 -2.93 -9.29
C ASN A 73 7.35 -2.34 -8.43
N LEU A 74 7.57 -2.92 -7.24
CA LEU A 74 8.61 -2.50 -6.31
C LEU A 74 9.77 -3.49 -6.30
N ASP A 75 10.98 -3.01 -6.08
CA ASP A 75 12.12 -3.86 -5.72
C ASP A 75 11.89 -4.51 -4.34
N GLU A 76 12.65 -5.56 -4.05
CA GLU A 76 12.46 -6.39 -2.85
C GLU A 76 12.55 -5.60 -1.54
N ASP A 77 13.52 -4.68 -1.45
CA ASP A 77 13.73 -3.86 -0.25
C ASP A 77 12.59 -2.86 -0.05
N THR A 78 12.16 -2.18 -1.12
CA THR A 78 11.03 -1.27 -1.07
C THR A 78 9.72 -2.01 -0.77
N ALA A 79 9.53 -3.21 -1.33
CA ALA A 79 8.36 -4.04 -1.07
C ALA A 79 8.26 -4.42 0.43
N LYS A 80 9.38 -4.84 1.05
CA LYS A 80 9.45 -5.14 2.49
C LYS A 80 9.08 -3.91 3.32
N GLY A 81 9.63 -2.74 3.00
CA GLY A 81 9.28 -1.50 3.69
C GLY A 81 7.79 -1.15 3.59
N ILE A 82 7.17 -1.31 2.41
CA ILE A 82 5.72 -1.10 2.25
C ILE A 82 4.91 -2.10 3.08
N MET A 83 5.34 -3.36 3.14
CA MET A 83 4.67 -4.38 3.92
C MET A 83 4.73 -4.10 5.43
N GLU A 84 5.88 -3.65 5.92
CA GLU A 84 6.02 -3.19 7.31
C GLU A 84 5.08 -2.02 7.62
N LEU A 85 4.94 -1.05 6.71
CA LEU A 85 3.99 0.06 6.89
C LEU A 85 2.53 -0.43 6.97
N LEU A 86 2.15 -1.39 6.12
CA LEU A 86 0.81 -1.95 6.12
C LEU A 86 0.53 -2.74 7.41
N LYS A 87 1.49 -3.57 7.86
CA LYS A 87 1.41 -4.27 9.15
C LYS A 87 1.27 -3.31 10.32
N LYS A 88 2.11 -2.27 10.35
CA LYS A 88 2.03 -1.22 11.36
C LYS A 88 0.65 -0.55 11.37
N SER A 89 0.11 -0.25 10.19
CA SER A 89 -1.23 0.34 10.08
C SER A 89 -2.32 -0.62 10.59
N ALA A 90 -2.14 -1.93 10.40
CA ALA A 90 -3.06 -2.94 10.91
C ALA A 90 -2.99 -3.10 12.43
N HIS A 91 -1.79 -3.33 12.97
CA HIS A 91 -1.59 -3.75 14.36
C HIS A 91 -1.43 -2.60 15.34
N GLU A 92 -0.85 -1.48 14.92
CA GLU A 92 -0.62 -0.32 15.80
C GLU A 92 -1.66 0.80 15.60
N GLU A 93 -2.07 1.06 14.36
CA GLU A 93 -3.04 2.12 14.05
C GLU A 93 -4.50 1.61 14.08
N GLY A 94 -4.71 0.33 14.36
CA GLY A 94 -6.04 -0.29 14.53
C GLY A 94 -6.87 -0.35 13.25
N ARG A 95 -6.22 -0.39 12.07
CA ARG A 95 -6.90 -0.49 10.78
C ARG A 95 -7.04 -1.95 10.34
N CYS A 96 -8.00 -2.22 9.46
CA CYS A 96 -8.09 -3.50 8.76
C CYS A 96 -7.39 -3.36 7.41
N VAL A 97 -6.37 -4.18 7.15
CA VAL A 97 -5.70 -4.23 5.85
C VAL A 97 -6.09 -5.53 5.15
N ILE A 98 -6.66 -5.41 3.96
CA ILE A 98 -6.96 -6.54 3.08
C ILE A 98 -6.09 -6.39 1.86
N MET A 99 -5.20 -7.35 1.65
CA MET A 99 -4.27 -7.34 0.53
C MET A 99 -4.56 -8.52 -0.40
N VAL A 100 -4.54 -8.25 -1.70
CA VAL A 100 -4.50 -9.27 -2.75
C VAL A 100 -3.06 -9.37 -3.23
N THR A 101 -2.49 -10.57 -3.17
CA THR A 101 -1.13 -10.81 -3.68
C THR A 101 -0.96 -12.22 -4.22
N HIS A 102 -0.11 -12.36 -5.24
CA HIS A 102 0.41 -13.64 -5.72
C HIS A 102 1.69 -14.09 -4.99
N SER A 103 2.24 -13.27 -4.09
CA SER A 103 3.45 -13.61 -3.33
C SER A 103 3.11 -14.43 -2.10
N SER A 104 3.55 -15.70 -2.11
CA SER A 104 3.42 -16.59 -0.95
C SER A 104 4.21 -16.11 0.27
N ALA A 105 5.35 -15.46 0.04
CA ALA A 105 6.16 -14.87 1.11
C ALA A 105 5.39 -13.76 1.83
N LEU A 106 4.74 -12.86 1.08
CA LEU A 106 3.95 -11.78 1.66
C LEU A 106 2.67 -12.29 2.33
N ALA A 107 2.05 -13.34 1.78
CA ALA A 107 0.87 -13.95 2.37
C ALA A 107 1.16 -14.55 3.76
N LYS A 108 2.38 -15.10 3.98
CA LYS A 108 2.77 -15.66 5.29
C LYS A 108 2.85 -14.62 6.41
N GLU A 109 3.04 -13.35 6.06
CA GLU A 109 3.10 -12.23 7.00
C GLU A 109 1.72 -11.69 7.42
N ALA A 110 0.63 -12.25 6.88
CA ALA A 110 -0.75 -11.84 7.21
C ALA A 110 -1.30 -12.61 8.42
N ASP A 111 -2.20 -11.98 9.18
CA ASP A 111 -2.90 -12.63 10.30
C ASP A 111 -3.82 -13.76 9.82
N VAL A 112 -4.45 -13.58 8.65
CA VAL A 112 -5.36 -14.53 8.02
C VAL A 112 -5.03 -14.60 6.54
N VAL A 113 -4.92 -15.82 6.02
CA VAL A 113 -4.67 -16.09 4.61
C VAL A 113 -5.94 -16.65 3.98
N CYS A 114 -6.47 -15.91 3.01
CA CYS A 114 -7.59 -16.34 2.18
C CYS A 114 -7.08 -16.80 0.82
N THR A 115 -7.17 -18.10 0.53
CA THR A 115 -6.81 -18.65 -0.78
C THR A 115 -8.05 -18.77 -1.66
N TYR A 116 -7.97 -18.27 -2.90
CA TYR A 116 -8.98 -18.49 -3.92
C TYR A 116 -8.49 -19.49 -4.96
N ARG A 117 -9.17 -20.64 -5.07
CA ARG A 117 -8.82 -21.68 -6.03
C ARG A 117 -10.08 -22.42 -6.48
N ASP A 118 -10.17 -22.76 -7.77
CA ASP A 118 -11.26 -23.55 -8.34
C ASP A 118 -12.67 -23.01 -7.99
N LYS A 119 -12.83 -21.68 -8.08
CA LYS A 119 -14.06 -20.95 -7.72
C LYS A 119 -14.49 -21.10 -6.25
N ARG A 120 -13.56 -21.44 -5.36
CA ARG A 120 -13.78 -21.58 -3.93
C ARG A 120 -12.78 -20.74 -3.14
N PHE A 121 -13.24 -20.18 -2.03
CA PHE A 121 -12.39 -19.53 -1.04
C PHE A 121 -12.17 -20.49 0.13
N SER A 122 -10.93 -20.53 0.63
CA SER A 122 -10.57 -21.12 1.91
C SER A 122 -9.83 -20.10 2.74
N ALA A 123 -10.09 -20.05 4.05
CA ALA A 123 -9.42 -19.15 4.97
C ALA A 123 -8.74 -19.95 6.08
N GLU A 124 -7.52 -19.56 6.42
CA GLU A 124 -6.76 -20.13 7.52
C GLU A 124 -6.03 -19.04 8.29
N VAL A 125 -5.78 -19.28 9.58
CA VAL A 125 -4.94 -18.38 10.40
C VAL A 125 -3.52 -18.44 9.85
N GLY A 126 -3.00 -17.27 9.50
CA GLY A 126 -1.65 -17.13 8.96
C GLY A 126 -0.58 -17.57 9.96
N GLU A 127 0.62 -17.81 9.44
CA GLU A 127 1.76 -18.21 10.27
C GLU A 127 2.14 -17.08 11.24
N TYR A 128 2.09 -15.82 10.78
CA TYR A 128 2.40 -14.64 11.58
C TYR A 128 1.59 -14.52 12.88
N ALA A 129 0.28 -14.81 12.84
CA ALA A 129 -0.59 -14.70 14.01
C ALA A 129 -0.43 -15.84 15.05
N LYS A 130 0.45 -16.82 14.78
CA LYS A 130 0.74 -17.93 15.70
C LYS A 130 1.98 -17.68 16.56
N GLU A 131 2.74 -16.64 16.26
CA GLU A 131 3.90 -16.17 17.03
C GLU A 131 3.47 -15.12 18.08
#